data_AF-A0A4Z1CZB5-F1
#
_entry.id   AF-A0A4Z1CZB5-F1
#
_cell.length_a   1.000
_cell.length_b   1.000
_cell.length_c   1.000
_cell.angle_alpha   90.00
_cell.angle_beta   90.00
_cell.angle_gamma   90.00
#
_symmetry.space_group_name_H-M   'P 1'
#
loop_
_entity.id
_entity.type
_entity.pdbx_description
1 polymer ?
#
loop_
_entity_poly.entity_id
_entity_poly.type
_entity_poly.pdbx_seq_one_letter_code
_entity_poly.pdbx_strand_id
1 'polypeptide(L)'
;MLRNHRSRAGGPGAGPLRTSALAGLVAAALLLPLGGASAEQVGGGGARVSMPSPSPESTRCGPELASPDGLEAQTCVLTRGGDTWARVYYRNTTGDALDADLSLLGPAGRAVRTSCVIGADDAPATCETPRERTRGAGAAYTAVSEFARGAESPLLLRSASNSVDTSGS
;
A
#
# COMPACT_ATOMS: atom_id res chain seq x y z
N MET A 1 -1.87 -34.93 30.71
CA MET A 1 -0.62 -35.62 30.34
C MET A 1 0.37 -34.59 29.82
N LEU A 2 1.42 -34.31 30.59
CA LEU A 2 2.52 -33.40 30.22
C LEU A 2 3.39 -34.06 29.15
N ARG A 3 3.62 -33.39 28.01
CA ARG A 3 4.78 -33.69 27.16
C ARG A 3 5.65 -32.45 27.00
N ASN A 4 6.69 -32.49 27.82
CA ASN A 4 7.91 -31.69 27.85
C ASN A 4 8.79 -32.09 26.65
N HIS A 5 9.08 -31.17 25.74
CA HIS A 5 10.19 -31.34 24.79
C HIS A 5 11.25 -30.28 25.06
N ARG A 6 12.37 -30.78 25.59
CA ARG A 6 13.61 -30.06 25.85
C ARG A 6 14.30 -29.65 24.55
N SER A 7 14.98 -28.52 24.67
CA SER A 7 15.87 -27.81 23.75
C SER A 7 16.94 -28.68 23.07
N ARG A 8 17.39 -28.22 21.89
CA ARG A 8 18.78 -28.37 21.45
C ARG A 8 19.32 -27.06 20.90
N ALA A 9 20.57 -26.81 21.28
CA ALA A 9 21.41 -25.64 21.05
C ALA A 9 22.07 -25.63 19.67
N GLY A 10 22.61 -24.46 19.27
CA GLY A 10 23.70 -24.35 18.29
C GLY A 10 23.61 -23.15 17.35
N GLY A 11 24.19 -22.00 17.73
CA GLY A 11 24.78 -21.06 16.74
C GLY A 11 26.26 -21.41 16.51
N PRO A 12 27.11 -20.54 15.93
CA PRO A 12 26.90 -19.42 15.01
C PRO A 12 27.69 -19.61 13.68
N GLY A 13 27.43 -18.77 12.66
CA GLY A 13 28.22 -18.78 11.42
C GLY A 13 28.31 -17.40 10.78
N ALA A 14 29.38 -16.68 11.10
CA ALA A 14 29.79 -15.46 10.41
C ALA A 14 30.44 -15.82 9.06
N GLY A 15 30.03 -15.14 7.99
CA GLY A 15 30.65 -15.20 6.67
C GLY A 15 30.89 -13.77 6.13
N PRO A 16 32.07 -13.48 5.56
CA PRO A 16 32.51 -12.10 5.28
C PRO A 16 31.93 -11.50 4.00
N LEU A 17 31.95 -10.16 3.99
CA LEU A 17 31.66 -9.25 2.89
C LEU A 17 32.30 -9.69 1.57
N ARG A 18 31.54 -9.55 0.47
CA ARG A 18 32.12 -9.33 -0.86
C ARG A 18 31.58 -8.04 -1.44
N THR A 19 32.37 -6.98 -1.28
CA THR A 19 32.31 -5.80 -2.12
C THR A 19 32.71 -6.20 -3.54
N SER A 20 31.92 -5.83 -4.53
CA SER A 20 32.31 -5.95 -5.94
C SER A 20 31.94 -4.65 -6.63
N ALA A 21 32.89 -3.71 -6.55
CA ALA A 21 32.97 -2.56 -7.43
C ALA A 21 33.49 -3.06 -8.79
N LEU A 22 32.70 -2.89 -9.85
CA LEU A 22 33.17 -3.00 -11.22
C LEU A 22 32.86 -1.69 -11.92
N ALA A 23 33.82 -0.77 -11.82
CA ALA A 23 33.97 0.34 -12.74
C ALA A 23 34.53 -0.21 -14.06
N GLY A 24 33.89 0.13 -15.18
CA GLY A 24 34.30 -0.28 -16.51
C GLY A 24 33.74 0.65 -17.58
N LEU A 25 34.22 1.90 -17.59
CA LEU A 25 34.10 2.81 -18.72
C LEU A 25 35.03 2.33 -19.85
N VAL A 26 34.49 1.98 -21.00
CA VAL A 26 35.25 1.90 -22.25
C VAL A 26 34.49 2.69 -23.32
N ALA A 27 34.99 3.90 -23.59
CA ALA A 27 34.67 4.68 -24.76
C ALA A 27 35.80 4.48 -25.78
N ALA A 28 35.47 4.12 -27.02
CA ALA A 28 36.22 4.55 -28.21
C ALA A 28 35.46 4.17 -29.49
N ALA A 29 35.29 5.17 -30.33
CA ALA A 29 34.62 5.16 -31.62
C ALA A 29 35.35 4.31 -32.67
N LEU A 30 34.59 3.61 -33.51
CA LEU A 30 35.03 3.15 -34.82
C LEU A 30 34.00 3.54 -35.89
N LEU A 31 34.56 4.00 -36.99
CA LEU A 31 33.98 4.74 -38.10
C LEU A 31 33.45 3.82 -39.23
N LEU A 32 32.42 4.33 -39.95
CA LEU A 32 31.96 4.05 -41.35
C LEU A 32 30.91 2.93 -41.58
N PRO A 33 30.08 2.98 -42.67
CA PRO A 33 29.92 4.00 -43.72
C PRO A 33 28.48 4.57 -43.89
N LEU A 34 28.40 5.70 -44.59
CA LEU A 34 27.18 6.26 -45.19
C LEU A 34 26.68 5.32 -46.31
N GLY A 35 25.57 4.63 -46.07
CA GLY A 35 24.85 3.84 -47.06
C GLY A 35 23.38 4.25 -47.07
N GLY A 36 23.03 5.17 -47.96
CA GLY A 36 21.63 5.54 -48.21
C GLY A 36 20.89 4.39 -48.88
N ALA A 37 19.84 3.91 -48.24
CA ALA A 37 18.74 3.23 -48.89
C ALA A 37 17.47 3.98 -48.49
N SER A 38 16.92 4.75 -49.43
CA SER A 38 15.56 5.26 -49.33
C SER A 38 14.61 4.08 -49.30
N ALA A 39 14.13 3.73 -48.12
CA ALA A 39 12.88 3.01 -48.00
C ALA A 39 11.78 4.07 -47.84
N GLU A 40 10.98 4.26 -48.89
CA GLU A 40 9.67 4.88 -48.76
C GLU A 40 8.94 4.20 -47.61
N GLN A 41 8.78 4.94 -46.51
CA GLN A 41 7.84 4.58 -45.46
C GLN A 41 6.45 4.74 -46.07
N VAL A 42 6.01 3.70 -46.76
CA VAL A 42 4.59 3.49 -47.08
C VAL A 42 3.87 3.63 -45.75
N GLY A 43 3.07 4.69 -45.65
CA GLY A 43 2.16 4.93 -44.54
C GLY A 43 1.17 3.77 -44.46
N GLY A 44 1.59 2.68 -43.83
CA GLY A 44 0.73 1.63 -43.36
C GLY A 44 -0.08 2.25 -42.25
N GLY A 45 -1.33 2.62 -42.57
CA GLY A 45 -2.35 3.01 -41.60
C GLY A 45 -2.57 1.87 -40.62
N GLY A 46 -1.66 1.74 -39.66
CA GLY A 46 -1.90 1.00 -38.44
C GLY A 46 -3.05 1.71 -37.77
N ALA A 47 -4.24 1.13 -37.89
CA ALA A 47 -5.34 1.44 -37.01
C ALA A 47 -4.77 1.39 -35.60
N ARG A 48 -4.54 2.56 -35.01
CA ARG A 48 -4.11 2.67 -33.63
C ARG A 48 -5.27 2.06 -32.87
N VAL A 49 -5.11 0.83 -32.40
CA VAL A 49 -6.06 0.23 -31.47
C VAL A 49 -6.07 1.22 -30.31
N SER A 50 -7.15 1.99 -30.19
CA SER A 50 -7.33 2.89 -29.06
C SER A 50 -7.51 1.99 -27.86
N MET A 51 -6.39 1.68 -27.22
CA MET A 51 -6.42 1.03 -25.92
C MET A 51 -7.16 1.99 -24.98
N PRO A 52 -8.15 1.49 -24.21
CA PRO A 52 -8.80 2.33 -23.22
C PRO A 52 -7.72 2.88 -22.29
N SER A 53 -7.67 4.21 -22.16
CA SER A 53 -6.77 4.88 -21.21
C SER A 53 -7.10 4.39 -19.80
N PRO A 54 -6.10 4.14 -18.93
CA PRO A 54 -6.38 3.77 -17.55
C PRO A 54 -7.27 4.85 -16.92
N SER A 55 -8.39 4.43 -16.34
CA SER A 55 -9.26 5.36 -15.62
C SER A 55 -8.47 6.04 -14.50
N PRO A 56 -8.56 7.36 -14.34
CA PRO A 56 -7.84 8.07 -13.30
C PRO A 56 -8.23 7.52 -11.93
N GLU A 57 -7.23 7.32 -11.07
CA GLU A 57 -7.44 7.03 -9.65
C GLU A 57 -7.48 8.35 -8.89
N SER A 58 -8.43 8.46 -7.97
CA SER A 58 -8.43 9.52 -6.96
C SER A 58 -8.27 8.89 -5.58
N THR A 59 -7.46 9.54 -4.76
CA THR A 59 -7.17 9.12 -3.39
C THR A 59 -7.37 10.32 -2.48
N ARG A 60 -8.10 10.13 -1.38
CA ARG A 60 -8.24 11.12 -0.30
C ARG A 60 -7.90 10.47 1.01
N CYS A 61 -6.80 10.89 1.61
CA CYS A 61 -6.32 10.39 2.89
C CYS A 61 -6.55 11.45 3.97
N GLY A 62 -6.72 10.99 5.20
CA GLY A 62 -6.57 11.84 6.38
C GLY A 62 -5.10 11.90 6.83
N PRO A 63 -4.83 12.53 7.98
CA PRO A 63 -3.53 12.50 8.63
C PRO A 63 -3.00 11.08 8.80
N GLU A 64 -1.67 10.98 8.80
CA GLU A 64 -1.02 9.89 9.50
C GLU A 64 -1.12 10.12 11.00
N LEU A 65 -1.57 9.11 11.73
CA LEU A 65 -1.68 9.13 13.19
C LEU A 65 -0.81 8.04 13.78
N ALA A 66 -0.30 8.30 14.99
CA ALA A 66 0.49 7.34 15.75
C ALA A 66 -0.13 7.13 17.14
N SER A 67 -0.15 5.88 17.61
CA SER A 67 -0.48 5.56 19.00
C SER A 67 0.78 5.64 19.87
N PRO A 68 0.65 5.92 21.18
CA PRO A 68 1.77 5.85 22.12
C PRO A 68 2.43 4.46 22.19
N ASP A 69 1.66 3.42 21.88
CA ASP A 69 2.11 2.02 21.90
C ASP A 69 2.93 1.62 20.65
N GLY A 70 3.09 2.50 19.65
CA GLY A 70 3.91 2.23 18.47
C GLY A 70 3.15 1.70 17.25
N LEU A 71 1.86 2.03 17.11
CA LEU A 71 1.11 1.78 15.89
C LEU A 71 0.98 3.08 15.10
N GLU A 72 1.38 3.08 13.84
CA GLU A 72 1.19 4.18 12.89
C GLU A 72 0.15 3.80 11.84
N ALA A 73 -0.78 4.69 11.50
CA ALA A 73 -1.79 4.43 10.48
C ALA A 73 -2.29 5.68 9.73
N GLN A 74 -2.48 5.53 8.42
CA GLN A 74 -3.14 6.50 7.55
C GLN A 74 -4.27 5.84 6.76
N THR A 75 -5.47 6.42 6.84
CA THR A 75 -6.67 5.86 6.22
C THR A 75 -7.13 6.70 5.04
N CYS A 76 -7.43 6.05 3.91
CA CYS A 76 -7.78 6.69 2.65
C CYS A 76 -9.06 6.11 2.04
N VAL A 77 -9.80 6.98 1.33
CA VAL A 77 -10.83 6.60 0.36
C VAL A 77 -10.21 6.64 -1.03
N LEU A 78 -10.38 5.57 -1.79
CA LEU A 78 -9.88 5.44 -3.16
C LEU A 78 -11.06 5.29 -4.12
N THR A 79 -10.94 5.87 -5.32
CA THR A 79 -11.92 5.70 -6.39
C THR A 79 -11.21 5.52 -7.72
N ARG A 80 -11.56 4.47 -8.45
CA ARG A 80 -11.00 4.13 -9.77
C ARG A 80 -12.04 3.34 -10.56
N GLY A 81 -12.18 3.62 -11.86
CA GLY A 81 -13.03 2.81 -12.75
C GLY A 81 -14.52 2.78 -12.37
N GLY A 82 -14.99 3.77 -11.61
CA GLY A 82 -16.36 3.81 -11.09
C GLY A 82 -16.59 2.98 -9.83
N ASP A 83 -15.54 2.45 -9.21
CA ASP A 83 -15.63 1.77 -7.91
C ASP A 83 -14.93 2.57 -6.83
N THR A 84 -15.42 2.46 -5.60
CA THR A 84 -14.89 3.10 -4.39
C THR A 84 -14.59 2.05 -3.33
N TRP A 85 -13.45 2.18 -2.66
CA TRP A 85 -13.04 1.34 -1.53
C TRP A 85 -12.26 2.15 -0.48
N ALA A 86 -12.14 1.59 0.72
CA ALA A 86 -11.23 2.10 1.74
C ALA A 86 -9.93 1.31 1.72
N ARG A 87 -8.82 1.99 2.01
CA ARG A 87 -7.52 1.38 2.32
C ARG A 87 -6.95 2.04 3.56
N VAL A 88 -6.39 1.26 4.47
CA VAL A 88 -5.50 1.75 5.51
C VAL A 88 -4.08 1.28 5.23
N TYR A 89 -3.13 2.20 5.38
CA TYR A 89 -1.69 1.91 5.45
C TYR A 89 -1.29 1.94 6.91
N TYR A 90 -0.49 0.99 7.36
CA TYR A 90 -0.06 0.91 8.75
C TYR A 90 1.35 0.38 8.89
N ARG A 91 1.94 0.64 10.06
CA ARG A 91 3.19 0.04 10.54
C ARG A 91 3.04 -0.30 12.02
N ASN A 92 3.35 -1.55 12.39
CA ASN A 92 3.14 -2.06 13.75
C ASN A 92 4.48 -2.33 14.44
N THR A 93 4.86 -1.45 15.37
CA THR A 93 6.02 -1.64 16.25
C THR A 93 5.63 -2.06 17.68
N THR A 94 4.35 -2.36 17.92
CA THR A 94 3.86 -2.72 19.27
C THR A 94 4.48 -4.02 19.81
N GLY A 95 5.00 -4.87 18.91
CA GLY A 95 5.54 -6.19 19.23
C GLY A 95 4.50 -7.31 19.34
N ASP A 96 3.21 -6.97 19.28
CA ASP A 96 2.08 -7.91 19.33
C ASP A 96 1.26 -7.85 18.04
N ALA A 97 0.56 -8.95 17.73
CA ALA A 97 -0.46 -8.93 16.69
C ALA A 97 -1.68 -8.13 17.17
N LEU A 98 -2.30 -7.37 16.27
CA LEU A 98 -3.48 -6.54 16.57
C LEU A 98 -4.65 -6.96 15.68
N ASP A 99 -5.86 -6.65 16.14
CA ASP A 99 -7.08 -6.68 15.33
C ASP A 99 -7.35 -5.28 14.77
N ALA A 100 -7.78 -5.22 13.51
CA ALA A 100 -8.20 -3.98 12.87
C ALA A 100 -9.55 -4.15 12.17
N ASP A 101 -10.43 -3.16 12.30
CA ASP A 101 -11.63 -3.04 11.50
C ASP A 101 -11.52 -1.82 10.59
N LEU A 102 -11.57 -2.03 9.27
CA LEU A 102 -11.63 -1.00 8.25
C LEU A 102 -13.06 -0.86 7.73
N SER A 103 -13.62 0.34 7.83
CA SER A 103 -14.97 0.66 7.37
C SER A 103 -14.96 1.75 6.30
N LEU A 104 -15.58 1.48 5.15
CA LEU A 104 -15.98 2.49 4.17
C LEU A 104 -17.42 2.89 4.42
N LEU A 105 -17.62 4.16 4.78
CA LEU A 105 -18.93 4.77 4.98
C LEU A 105 -19.30 5.56 3.72
N GLY A 106 -20.51 5.36 3.23
CA GLY A 106 -21.00 5.98 2.00
C GLY A 106 -22.39 6.61 2.15
N PRO A 107 -22.88 7.26 1.07
CA PRO A 107 -24.18 7.92 1.06
C PRO A 107 -25.33 7.00 1.50
N ALA A 108 -26.37 7.60 2.09
CA ALA A 108 -27.57 6.91 2.57
C ALA A 108 -27.29 5.82 3.63
N GLY A 109 -26.28 6.02 4.49
CA GLY A 109 -25.99 5.13 5.61
C GLY A 109 -25.36 3.80 5.22
N ARG A 110 -24.87 3.65 3.99
CA ARG A 110 -24.18 2.42 3.58
C ARG A 110 -22.82 2.30 4.26
N ALA A 111 -22.49 1.09 4.68
CA ALA A 111 -21.19 0.76 5.24
C ALA A 111 -20.69 -0.56 4.66
N VAL A 112 -19.41 -0.62 4.30
CA VAL A 112 -18.68 -1.85 3.96
C VAL A 112 -17.57 -1.99 4.99
N ARG A 113 -17.48 -3.13 5.66
CA ARG A 113 -16.46 -3.40 6.69
C ARG A 113 -15.56 -4.56 6.27
N THR A 114 -14.31 -4.51 6.67
CA THR A 114 -13.35 -5.61 6.59
C THR A 114 -12.55 -5.68 7.87
N SER A 115 -12.50 -6.86 8.46
CA SER A 115 -11.65 -7.15 9.62
C SER A 115 -10.32 -7.73 9.14
N CYS A 116 -9.22 -7.22 9.69
CA CYS A 116 -7.85 -7.54 9.31
C CYS A 116 -7.04 -7.92 10.55
N VAL A 117 -6.20 -8.95 10.42
CA VAL A 117 -5.17 -9.26 11.41
C VAL A 117 -3.91 -8.50 11.03
N ILE A 118 -3.36 -7.76 11.98
CA ILE A 118 -2.18 -6.93 11.83
C ILE A 118 -0.98 -7.69 12.41
N GLY A 119 -0.01 -7.99 11.55
CA GLY A 119 1.22 -8.66 11.95
C GLY A 119 2.03 -7.83 12.93
N ALA A 120 2.85 -8.51 13.75
CA ALA A 120 3.81 -7.86 14.65
C ALA A 120 5.13 -7.48 13.96
N ASP A 121 5.21 -7.66 12.64
CA ASP A 121 6.36 -7.22 11.86
C ASP A 121 6.33 -5.71 11.66
N ASP A 122 7.51 -5.11 11.81
CA ASP A 122 7.73 -3.68 11.64
C ASP A 122 7.69 -3.22 10.15
N ALA A 123 7.20 -4.08 9.25
CA ALA A 123 7.10 -3.74 7.85
C ALA A 123 5.82 -2.92 7.59
N PRO A 124 5.87 -1.93 6.68
CA PRO A 124 4.67 -1.28 6.20
C PRO A 124 3.74 -2.27 5.49
N ALA A 125 2.44 -2.22 5.81
CA ALA A 125 1.44 -3.08 5.20
C ALA A 125 0.10 -2.36 5.01
N THR A 126 -0.84 -3.04 4.35
CA THR A 126 -2.16 -2.49 4.02
C THR A 126 -3.29 -3.45 4.31
N CYS A 127 -4.47 -2.87 4.54
CA CYS A 127 -5.75 -3.57 4.59
C CYS A 127 -6.75 -2.79 3.73
N GLU A 128 -7.61 -3.48 2.97
CA GLU A 128 -8.59 -2.88 2.05
C GLU A 128 -9.98 -3.46 2.26
N THR A 129 -11.03 -2.65 2.03
CA THR A 129 -12.38 -3.17 1.87
C THR A 129 -12.58 -3.72 0.45
N PRO A 130 -13.58 -4.61 0.23
CA PRO A 130 -14.09 -4.89 -1.10
C PRO A 130 -14.39 -3.60 -1.87
N ARG A 131 -14.16 -3.65 -3.19
CA ARG A 131 -14.49 -2.56 -4.09
C ARG A 131 -15.97 -2.61 -4.42
N GLU A 132 -16.65 -1.48 -4.19
CA GLU A 132 -18.08 -1.34 -4.47
C GLU A 132 -18.32 -0.26 -5.52
N ARG A 133 -19.39 -0.41 -6.29
CA ARG A 133 -19.78 0.60 -7.28
C ARG A 133 -20.01 1.95 -6.60
N THR A 134 -19.32 2.98 -7.07
CA THR A 134 -19.47 4.36 -6.59
C THR A 134 -20.91 4.83 -6.81
N ARG A 135 -21.49 5.46 -5.79
CA ARG A 135 -22.82 6.07 -5.81
C ARG A 135 -22.71 7.49 -5.30
N GLY A 136 -23.20 8.45 -6.08
CA GLY A 136 -23.08 9.86 -5.74
C GLY A 136 -21.65 10.39 -5.82
N ALA A 137 -21.39 11.51 -5.16
CA ALA A 137 -20.07 12.13 -5.17
C ALA A 137 -19.07 11.35 -4.31
N GLY A 138 -17.87 11.12 -4.83
CA GLY A 138 -16.78 10.48 -4.08
C GLY A 138 -16.46 11.19 -2.76
N ALA A 139 -16.66 12.52 -2.69
CA ALA A 139 -16.49 13.35 -1.49
C ALA A 139 -17.42 12.97 -0.33
N ALA A 140 -18.56 12.31 -0.61
CA ALA A 140 -19.51 11.87 0.40
C ALA A 140 -19.10 10.55 1.08
N TYR A 141 -17.99 9.93 0.64
CA TYR A 141 -17.42 8.74 1.28
C TYR A 141 -16.39 9.13 2.33
N THR A 142 -16.39 8.38 3.43
CA THR A 142 -15.38 8.46 4.50
C THR A 142 -14.89 7.07 4.82
N ALA A 143 -13.61 6.91 5.10
CA ALA A 143 -13.03 5.67 5.58
C ALA A 143 -12.55 5.84 7.03
N VAL A 144 -12.75 4.81 7.84
CA VAL A 144 -12.33 4.75 9.24
C VAL A 144 -11.66 3.41 9.50
N SER A 145 -10.50 3.42 10.13
CA SER A 145 -9.85 2.24 10.68
C SER A 145 -9.77 2.33 12.21
N GLU A 146 -10.03 1.20 12.86
CA GLU A 146 -10.02 1.04 14.32
C GLU A 146 -9.13 -0.14 14.67
N PHE A 147 -8.12 0.08 15.53
CA PHE A 147 -7.13 -0.93 15.91
C PHE A 147 -7.15 -1.21 17.41
N ALA A 148 -7.10 -2.48 17.79
CA ALA A 148 -7.06 -2.93 19.18
C ALA A 148 -6.22 -4.21 19.34
N ARG A 149 -5.80 -4.54 20.56
CA ARG A 149 -5.12 -5.82 20.86
C ARG A 149 -6.05 -7.05 20.79
N GLY A 150 -7.36 -6.81 20.63
CA GLY A 150 -8.42 -7.80 20.62
C GLY A 150 -9.78 -7.11 20.49
N ALA A 151 -10.80 -7.81 19.99
CA ALA A 151 -12.15 -7.26 19.79
C ALA A 151 -12.77 -6.56 21.02
N GLU A 152 -12.48 -7.04 22.23
CA GLU A 152 -13.01 -6.51 23.50
C GLU A 152 -12.01 -5.60 24.24
N SER A 153 -10.85 -5.31 23.62
CA SER A 153 -9.81 -4.47 24.23
C SER A 153 -10.07 -2.98 23.95
N PRO A 154 -9.56 -2.07 24.80
CA PRO A 154 -9.55 -0.65 24.49
C PRO A 154 -8.86 -0.37 23.15
N LEU A 155 -9.37 0.64 22.44
CA LEU A 155 -8.83 1.07 21.16
C LEU A 155 -7.43 1.67 21.35
N LEU A 156 -6.48 1.21 20.54
CA LEU A 156 -5.14 1.79 20.46
C LEU A 156 -5.10 3.03 19.57
N LEU A 157 -5.77 2.94 18.42
CA LEU A 157 -5.76 4.00 17.42
C LEU A 157 -7.05 3.99 16.61
N ARG A 158 -7.56 5.19 16.34
CA ARG A 158 -8.59 5.44 15.32
C ARG A 158 -8.06 6.38 14.27
N SER A 159 -8.02 5.95 13.01
CA SER A 159 -7.60 6.79 11.87
C SER A 159 -8.76 6.95 10.90
N ALA A 160 -8.98 8.16 10.38
CA ALA A 160 -10.09 8.46 9.49
C ALA A 160 -9.66 9.35 8.33
N SER A 161 -10.27 9.15 7.16
CA SER A 161 -9.90 9.85 5.92
C SER A 161 -10.34 11.32 5.87
N ASN A 162 -11.10 11.78 6.86
CA ASN A 162 -11.64 13.13 6.98
C ASN A 162 -11.16 13.84 8.25
N SER A 163 -10.26 13.24 9.01
CA SER A 163 -9.58 13.92 10.10
C SER A 163 -8.69 15.03 9.52
N VAL A 164 -8.52 16.12 10.27
CA VAL A 164 -7.58 17.19 9.94
C VAL A 164 -6.30 16.99 10.73
N ASP A 165 -5.16 17.36 10.16
CA ASP A 165 -3.87 17.33 10.85
C ASP A 165 -3.92 18.33 12.02
N THR A 166 -3.99 17.85 13.26
CA THR A 166 -3.97 18.70 14.47
C THR A 166 -2.55 19.07 14.91
N SER A 167 -1.53 18.55 14.24
CA SER A 167 -0.12 18.85 14.52
C SER A 167 0.32 20.13 13.79
N GLY A 168 -0.14 21.28 14.30
CA GLY A 168 0.23 22.58 13.76
C GLY A 168 -0.01 23.71 14.75
N SER A 169 0.90 23.90 15.71
CA SER A 169 1.35 25.17 16.30
C SER A 169 2.50 24.93 17.27
#